data_AF-A0A353XXZ8-F1
#
_entry.id   AF-A0A353XXZ8-F1
#
_cell.length_a   1.000
_cell.length_b   1.000
_cell.length_c   1.000
_cell.angle_alpha   90.00
_cell.angle_beta   90.00
_cell.angle_gamma   90.00
#
_symmetry.space_group_name_H-M   'P 1'
#
loop_
_entity.id
_entity.type
_entity.pdbx_description
1 polymer ?
#
loop_
_entity_poly.entity_id
_entity_poly.type
_entity_poly.pdbx_seq_one_letter_code
_entity_poly.pdbx_strand_id
1 'polypeptide(L)'
;TFLKQPYRQPFMELAQKLGVDYRILDLQVPVEELQRRVQERLQRGDDPAEADVDVLNKQLASIDGFSTEEQPHVVAVTDSRNFQL
;
A
#
# COMPACT_ATOMS: atom_id res chain seq x y z
N THR A 1 -2.82 8.18 1.33
CA THR A 1 -2.31 6.80 1.19
C THR A 1 -0.87 6.86 0.69
N PHE A 2 -0.02 5.85 0.92
CA PHE A 2 1.40 5.83 0.48
C PHE A 2 1.59 5.46 -1.00
N LEU A 3 0.54 5.61 -1.82
CA LEU A 3 0.53 5.20 -3.23
C LEU A 3 1.34 6.14 -4.14
N LYS A 4 1.62 7.37 -3.68
CA LYS A 4 2.39 8.37 -4.43
C LYS A 4 3.75 8.63 -3.79
N GLN A 5 4.77 8.86 -4.61
CA GLN A 5 6.13 9.15 -4.14
C GLN A 5 6.20 10.35 -3.16
N PRO A 6 5.53 11.50 -3.42
CA PRO A 6 5.57 12.64 -2.50
C PRO A 6 4.99 12.36 -1.11
N TYR A 7 4.18 11.31 -0.95
CA TYR A 7 3.66 10.91 0.36
C TYR A 7 4.62 9.95 1.10
N ARG A 8 5.55 9.31 0.40
CA ARG A 8 6.56 8.41 0.99
C ARG A 8 7.82 9.19 1.40
N GLN A 9 8.25 10.14 0.58
CA GLN A 9 9.48 10.92 0.79
C GLN A 9 9.63 11.54 2.19
N PRO A 10 8.63 12.22 2.79
CA PRO A 10 8.80 12.82 4.12
C PRO A 10 9.12 11.81 5.22
N PHE A 11 8.67 10.57 5.07
CA PHE A 11 8.93 9.50 6.05
C PHE A 11 10.32 8.91 5.88
N MET A 12 10.81 8.81 4.64
CA MET A 12 12.20 8.43 4.35
C MET A 12 13.16 9.45 4.95
N GLU A 13 12.91 10.75 4.71
CA GLU A 13 13.70 11.85 5.26
C GLU A 13 13.69 11.85 6.79
N LEU A 14 12.53 11.57 7.41
CA LEU A 14 12.41 11.46 8.85
C LEU A 14 13.21 10.29 9.42
N ALA A 15 13.13 9.11 8.80
CA ALA A 15 13.90 7.94 9.23
C ALA A 15 15.41 8.19 9.14
N GLN A 16 15.86 8.82 8.06
CA GLN A 16 17.25 9.24 7.88
C GLN A 16 17.69 10.24 8.97
N LYS A 17 16.87 11.25 9.27
CA LYS A 17 17.14 12.24 10.32
C LYS A 17 17.27 11.61 11.71
N LEU A 18 16.46 10.58 11.98
CA LEU A 18 16.46 9.87 13.25
C LEU A 18 17.49 8.74 13.32
N GLY A 19 18.15 8.41 12.21
CA GLY A 19 19.12 7.31 12.12
C GLY A 19 18.47 5.93 12.36
N VAL A 20 17.18 5.80 12.04
CA VAL A 20 16.43 4.54 12.22
C VAL A 20 16.16 3.89 10.86
N ASP A 21 16.02 2.57 10.88
CA ASP A 21 15.69 1.82 9.69
C ASP A 21 14.19 1.91 9.36
N TYR A 22 13.84 1.73 8.09
CA TYR A 22 12.45 1.69 7.62
C TYR A 22 12.27 0.71 6.46
N ARG A 23 11.03 0.24 6.29
CA ARG A 23 10.62 -0.64 5.18
C ARG A 23 9.34 -0.13 4.54
N ILE A 24 9.26 -0.25 3.21
CA ILE A 24 8.07 0.00 2.41
C ILE A 24 7.46 -1.36 2.09
N LEU A 25 6.22 -1.59 2.47
CA LEU A 25 5.53 -2.85 2.20
C LEU A 25 4.76 -2.74 0.89
N ASP A 26 5.21 -3.47 -0.12
CA ASP A 26 4.53 -3.58 -1.41
C ASP A 26 3.57 -4.76 -1.38
N LEU A 27 2.28 -4.47 -1.16
CA LEU A 27 1.24 -5.50 -1.06
C LEU A 27 0.82 -5.97 -2.44
N GLN A 28 1.46 -7.03 -2.91
CA GLN A 28 1.22 -7.65 -4.21
C GLN A 28 0.04 -8.62 -4.14
N VAL A 29 -1.15 -8.07 -3.89
CA VAL A 29 -2.41 -8.80 -3.88
C VAL A 29 -3.07 -8.68 -5.26
N PRO A 30 -3.56 -9.78 -5.86
CA PRO A 30 -4.30 -9.72 -7.13
C PRO A 30 -5.46 -8.72 -7.07
N VAL A 31 -5.66 -7.97 -8.15
CA VAL A 31 -6.70 -6.93 -8.21
C VAL A 31 -8.10 -7.52 -8.00
N GLU A 32 -8.34 -8.72 -8.50
CA GLU A 32 -9.62 -9.42 -8.34
C GLU A 32 -9.91 -9.72 -6.87
N GLU A 33 -8.88 -10.05 -6.09
CA GLU A 33 -9.00 -10.30 -4.66
C GLU A 33 -9.23 -9.01 -3.87
N LEU A 34 -8.62 -7.89 -4.29
CA LEU A 34 -8.89 -6.57 -3.71
C LEU A 34 -10.34 -6.16 -3.97
N GLN A 35 -10.83 -6.32 -5.20
CA GLN A 35 -12.21 -6.02 -5.57
C GLN A 35 -13.21 -6.88 -4.81
N ARG A 36 -12.96 -8.19 -4.70
CA ARG A 36 -13.79 -9.12 -3.91
C ARG A 36 -13.90 -8.66 -2.45
N ARG A 37 -12.78 -8.30 -1.82
CA ARG A 37 -12.75 -7.82 -0.43
C ARG A 37 -13.53 -6.51 -0.24
N VAL A 38 -13.43 -5.58 -1.18
CA VAL A 38 -14.21 -4.32 -1.14
C VAL A 38 -15.70 -4.63 -1.24
N GLN A 39 -16.11 -5.49 -2.18
CA GLN A 39 -17.52 -5.89 -2.33
C GLN A 39 -18.07 -6.58 -1.08
N GLU A 40 -17.30 -7.48 -0.45
CA GLU A 40 -17.71 -8.14 0.78
C GLU A 40 -17.89 -7.17 1.94
N ARG A 41 -17.06 -6.13 2.04
CA ARG A 41 -17.20 -5.08 3.07
C ARG A 41 -18.45 -4.24 2.83
N LEU A 42 -18.70 -3.82 1.60
CA LEU A 42 -19.90 -3.06 1.22
C LEU A 42 -21.18 -3.84 1.56
N GLN A 43 -21.19 -5.16 1.32
CA GLN A 43 -22.33 -6.01 1.64
C GLN A 43 -22.57 -6.18 3.15
N ARG A 44 -21.52 -6.11 3.98
CA ARG A 44 -21.65 -6.20 5.43
C ARG A 44 -22.18 -4.92 6.07
N GLY A 45 -22.05 -3.77 5.41
CA GLY A 45 -22.61 -2.49 5.89
C GLY A 45 -21.93 -1.90 7.14
N ASP A 46 -20.90 -2.57 7.66
CA ASP A 46 -20.23 -2.22 8.93
C ASP A 46 -18.98 -1.34 8.74
N ASP A 47 -18.63 -0.97 7.50
CA ASP A 47 -17.42 -0.20 7.21
C ASP A 47 -17.77 1.23 6.74
N PRO A 48 -17.50 2.28 7.55
CA PRO A 48 -17.71 3.68 7.16
C PRO A 48 -16.67 4.19 6.16
N ALA A 49 -15.74 3.34 5.70
CA ALA A 49 -14.77 3.72 4.68
C ALA A 49 -15.46 3.92 3.30
N GLU A 50 -15.44 5.16 2.80
CA GLU A 50 -15.85 5.61 1.45
C GLU A 50 -15.10 4.93 0.27
N ALA A 51 -14.36 3.85 0.51
CA ALA A 51 -13.61 3.15 -0.52
C ALA A 51 -14.50 2.12 -1.24
N ASP A 52 -15.39 2.60 -2.10
CA ASP A 52 -16.07 1.74 -3.06
C ASP A 52 -15.09 1.20 -4.14
N VAL A 53 -15.60 0.34 -5.03
CA VAL A 53 -14.80 -0.26 -6.10
C VAL A 53 -14.21 0.81 -7.04
N ASP A 54 -14.88 1.95 -7.20
CA ASP A 54 -14.40 3.04 -8.05
C ASP A 54 -13.23 3.78 -7.41
N VAL A 55 -13.24 3.97 -6.09
CA VAL A 55 -12.10 4.50 -5.34
C VAL A 55 -10.91 3.54 -5.43
N LEU A 56 -11.13 2.22 -5.30
CA LEU A 56 -10.07 1.23 -5.49
C LEU A 56 -9.45 1.33 -6.88
N ASN A 57 -10.27 1.40 -7.93
CA ASN A 57 -9.80 1.49 -9.31
C ASN A 57 -8.99 2.78 -9.55
N LYS A 58 -9.44 3.92 -9.02
CA LYS A 58 -8.70 5.19 -9.08
C LYS A 58 -7.36 5.11 -8.34
N GLN A 59 -7.32 4.43 -7.20
CA GLN A 59 -6.09 4.21 -6.46
C GLN A 59 -5.10 3.37 -7.27
N LEU A 60 -5.54 2.24 -7.83
CA LEU A 60 -4.70 1.37 -8.68
C LEU A 60 -4.15 2.11 -9.91
N ALA A 61 -4.98 2.93 -10.57
CA ALA A 61 -4.58 3.71 -11.73
C ALA A 61 -3.61 4.86 -11.39
N SER A 62 -3.50 5.22 -10.11
CA SER A 62 -2.67 6.34 -9.64
C SER A 62 -1.51 5.87 -8.76
N ILE A 63 -1.10 4.60 -8.79
CA ILE A 63 0.09 4.18 -8.05
C ILE A 63 1.34 4.66 -8.76
N ASP A 64 2.21 5.37 -8.04
CA ASP A 64 3.57 5.65 -8.51
C ASP A 64 4.47 4.47 -8.12
N GLY A 65 5.30 4.02 -9.07
CA GLY A 65 6.34 3.03 -8.80
C GLY A 65 7.38 3.52 -7.79
N PHE A 66 8.27 2.62 -7.41
CA PHE A 66 9.35 2.93 -6.46
C PHE A 66 10.53 3.61 -7.16
N SER A 67 11.05 4.68 -6.56
CA SER A 67 12.30 5.30 -6.99
C SER A 67 13.50 4.38 -6.73
N THR A 68 14.65 4.68 -7.32
CA THR A 68 15.91 3.95 -7.04
C THR A 68 16.34 4.01 -5.58
N GLU A 69 15.98 5.07 -4.87
CA GLU A 69 16.23 5.21 -3.43
C GLU A 69 15.26 4.38 -2.59
N GLU A 70 14.05 4.16 -3.09
CA GLU A 70 13.03 3.38 -2.39
C GLU A 70 13.28 1.88 -2.50
N GLN A 71 13.70 1.39 -3.67
CA GLN A 71 13.81 -0.05 -3.95
C GLN A 71 14.56 -0.88 -2.89
N PRO A 72 15.70 -0.44 -2.32
CA PRO A 72 16.41 -1.20 -1.28
C PRO A 72 15.59 -1.41 0.00
N HIS A 73 14.58 -0.57 0.24
CA HIS A 73 13.72 -0.61 1.44
C HIS A 73 12.38 -1.30 1.17
N VAL A 74 12.11 -1.71 -0.07
CA VAL A 74 10.84 -2.34 -0.46
C VAL A 74 10.85 -3.82 -0.14
N VAL A 75 9.80 -4.27 0.53
CA VAL A 75 9.53 -5.68 0.81
C VAL A 75 8.23 -6.05 0.10
N ALA A 76 8.34 -6.95 -0.88
CA ALA A 76 7.19 -7.51 -1.57
C ALA A 76 6.45 -8.51 -0.68
N VAL A 77 5.13 -8.36 -0.61
CA VAL A 77 4.24 -9.17 0.22
C VAL A 77 3.21 -9.83 -0.68
N THR A 78 3.36 -11.14 -0.88
CA THR A 78 2.59 -11.90 -1.87
C THR A 78 1.58 -12.87 -1.25
N ASP A 79 1.68 -13.17 0.04
CA ASP A 79 0.75 -14.04 0.78
C ASP A 79 0.43 -13.43 2.16
N SER A 80 -0.77 -13.67 2.67
CA SER A 80 -1.19 -13.30 4.03
C SER A 80 -0.55 -14.17 5.13
N ARG A 81 0.33 -15.13 4.78
CA ARG A 81 0.90 -16.12 5.71
C ARG A 81 2.41 -16.10 5.93
N ASN A 82 3.20 -15.30 5.21
CA ASN A 82 4.65 -15.23 5.44
C ASN A 82 5.17 -13.80 5.34
N PHE A 83 5.26 -13.16 6.51
CA PHE A 83 6.10 -12.00 6.74
C PHE A 83 7.24 -12.44 7.66
N GLN A 84 8.49 -12.34 7.19
CA GLN A 84 9.67 -12.42 8.07
C GLN A 84 10.41 -11.09 7.96
N LEU A 85 10.51 -10.42 9.11
CA LEU A 85 11.28 -9.18 9.32
C LEU A 85 12.72 -9.52 9.68
#